data_AF-A0A6P0XEX5-F1
#
_entry.id   AF-A0A6P0XEX5-F1
#
_cell.length_a   1.000
_cell.length_b   1.000
_cell.length_c   1.000
_cell.angle_alpha   90.00
_cell.angle_beta   90.00
_cell.angle_gamma   90.00
#
_symmetry.space_group_name_H-M   'P 1'
#
loop_
_entity.id
_entity.type
_entity.pdbx_description
1 polymer ?
#
loop_
_entity_poly.entity_id
_entity_poly.type
_entity_poly.pdbx_seq_one_letter_code
_entity_poly.pdbx_strand_id
1 'polypeptide(L)'
;MAIASVNAEDRLSEQSKVSIYGIGSVRAGMTLDEASRAAGTTLIQGTSGGEKWGCFYYKPEGGPQGVSFMVRNQKIARVDISNKQITTIEG
;
A
#
# COMPACT_ATOMS: atom_id res chain seq x y z
N MET A 1 14.92 -23.62 16.63
CA MET A 1 14.43 -23.39 15.25
C MET A 1 14.27 -21.89 15.09
N ALA A 2 15.17 -21.25 14.35
CA ALA A 2 15.16 -19.81 14.13
C ALA A 2 14.29 -19.51 12.91
N ILE A 3 13.20 -18.77 13.09
CA ILE A 3 12.50 -18.06 12.00
C ILE A 3 11.79 -16.84 12.58
N ALA A 4 12.53 -15.75 12.79
CA ALA A 4 11.92 -14.43 12.97
C ALA A 4 12.84 -13.33 12.46
N SER A 5 13.50 -13.57 11.32
CA SER A 5 13.85 -12.47 10.43
C SER A 5 12.64 -12.22 9.54
N VAL A 6 11.59 -11.62 10.11
CA VAL A 6 10.77 -10.72 9.31
C VAL A 6 11.67 -9.50 9.12
N ASN A 7 12.43 -9.47 8.03
CA ASN A 7 13.34 -8.37 7.75
C ASN A 7 12.53 -7.07 7.85
N ALA A 8 12.96 -6.15 8.72
CA ALA A 8 12.39 -4.82 8.83
C ALA A 8 12.44 -4.05 7.48
N GLU A 9 13.18 -4.56 6.50
CA GLU A 9 13.28 -4.09 5.11
C GLU A 9 12.02 -4.27 4.27
N ASP A 10 11.05 -5.13 4.65
CA ASP A 10 9.82 -5.34 3.86
C ASP A 10 8.66 -4.43 4.26
N ARG A 11 8.83 -3.60 5.31
CA ARG A 11 7.78 -2.66 5.73
C ARG A 11 7.71 -1.49 4.75
N LEU A 12 6.48 -1.16 4.33
CA LEU A 12 6.21 -0.01 3.49
C LEU A 12 6.78 1.27 4.12
N SER A 13 7.64 1.96 3.39
CA SER A 13 8.41 3.12 3.85
C SER A 13 8.67 4.12 2.72
N GLU A 14 9.27 5.26 3.03
CA GLU A 14 9.67 6.26 2.03
C GLU A 14 10.76 5.75 1.07
N GLN A 15 11.46 4.67 1.43
CA GLN A 15 12.46 4.01 0.58
C GLN A 15 11.81 3.02 -0.41
N SER A 16 10.54 2.66 -0.21
CA SER A 16 9.81 1.80 -1.13
C SER A 16 9.72 2.44 -2.51
N LYS A 17 9.81 1.63 -3.56
CA LYS A 17 9.73 2.08 -4.96
C LYS A 17 8.41 1.69 -5.59
N VAL A 18 7.93 2.55 -6.49
CA VAL A 18 6.76 2.29 -7.31
C VAL A 18 7.18 1.60 -8.60
N SER A 19 6.45 0.54 -8.95
CA SER A 19 6.52 -0.13 -10.24
C SER A 19 5.14 -0.13 -10.89
N ILE A 20 5.06 -0.58 -12.14
CA ILE A 20 3.77 -0.79 -12.82
C ILE A 20 2.84 -1.78 -12.10
N TYR A 21 3.37 -2.57 -11.16
CA TYR A 21 2.60 -3.58 -10.42
C TYR A 21 2.16 -3.12 -9.03
N GLY A 22 2.69 -2.02 -8.49
CA GLY A 22 2.41 -1.54 -7.13
C GLY A 22 3.61 -0.85 -6.47
N ILE A 23 3.67 -0.88 -5.14
CA ILE A 23 4.70 -0.23 -4.32
C ILE A 23 5.32 -1.20 -3.31
N GLY A 24 6.65 -1.23 -3.22
CA GLY A 24 7.36 -2.12 -2.29
C GLY A 24 6.95 -3.57 -2.51
N SER A 25 6.36 -4.21 -1.50
CA SER A 25 5.80 -5.58 -1.57
C SER A 25 4.28 -5.62 -1.81
N VAL A 26 3.60 -4.47 -1.80
CA VAL A 26 2.16 -4.37 -2.10
C VAL A 26 1.93 -4.39 -3.61
N ARG A 27 0.94 -5.16 -4.07
CA ARG A 27 0.59 -5.32 -5.50
C ARG A 27 -0.88 -5.00 -5.76
N ALA A 28 -1.17 -4.52 -6.96
CA ALA A 28 -2.56 -4.47 -7.45
C ALA A 28 -3.15 -5.89 -7.50
N GLY A 29 -4.44 -6.02 -7.16
CA GLY A 29 -5.18 -7.28 -7.09
C GLY A 29 -5.18 -7.98 -5.73
N MET A 30 -4.28 -7.60 -4.82
CA MET A 30 -4.26 -8.07 -3.42
C MET A 30 -5.56 -7.68 -2.70
N THR A 31 -6.02 -8.51 -1.76
CA THR A 31 -7.03 -8.10 -0.78
C THR A 31 -6.44 -7.13 0.25
N LEU A 32 -7.30 -6.48 1.06
CA LEU A 32 -6.84 -5.63 2.16
C LEU A 32 -5.94 -6.36 3.16
N ASP A 33 -6.24 -7.62 3.47
CA ASP A 33 -5.46 -8.43 4.43
C ASP A 33 -4.12 -8.87 3.85
N GLU A 34 -4.08 -9.22 2.56
CA GLU A 34 -2.83 -9.49 1.84
C GLU A 34 -1.96 -8.24 1.78
N ALA A 35 -2.56 -7.10 1.41
CA ALA A 35 -1.85 -5.84 1.30
C ALA A 35 -1.35 -5.34 2.66
N SER A 36 -2.11 -5.48 3.75
CA SER A 36 -1.67 -5.08 5.10
C SER A 36 -0.47 -5.92 5.57
N ARG A 37 -0.49 -7.23 5.33
CA ARG A 37 0.65 -8.10 5.62
C ARG A 37 1.87 -7.74 4.78
N ALA A 38 1.68 -7.52 3.48
CA ALA A 38 2.76 -7.12 2.56
C ALA A 38 3.32 -5.72 2.87
N ALA A 39 2.50 -4.80 3.39
CA ALA A 39 2.93 -3.47 3.81
C ALA A 39 3.62 -3.48 5.18
N GLY A 40 3.52 -4.57 5.95
CA GLY A 40 3.99 -4.62 7.34
C GLY A 40 3.25 -3.65 8.28
N THR A 41 2.04 -3.21 7.91
CA THR A 41 1.19 -2.33 8.72
C THR A 41 -0.27 -2.45 8.31
N THR A 42 -1.19 -2.14 9.23
CA THR A 42 -2.63 -2.12 8.97
C THR A 42 -2.98 -1.05 7.93
N LEU A 43 -3.82 -1.39 6.96
CA LEU A 43 -4.42 -0.42 6.06
C LEU A 43 -5.74 0.09 6.65
N ILE A 44 -5.80 1.37 6.97
CA ILE A 44 -6.98 2.02 7.53
C ILE A 44 -7.74 2.78 6.46
N GLN A 45 -9.06 2.70 6.50
CA GLN A 45 -9.90 3.42 5.54
C GLN A 45 -9.76 4.93 5.75
N GLY A 46 -9.50 5.64 4.66
CA GLY A 46 -9.51 7.10 4.60
C GLY A 46 -10.83 7.61 4.02
N THR A 47 -10.72 8.59 3.12
CA THR A 47 -11.87 9.20 2.44
C THR A 47 -12.51 8.23 1.44
N SER A 48 -13.84 8.14 1.42
CA SER A 48 -14.55 7.49 0.32
C SER A 48 -14.52 8.38 -0.92
N GLY A 49 -14.22 7.83 -2.10
CA GLY A 49 -14.17 8.56 -3.38
C GLY A 49 -15.53 9.07 -3.89
N GLY A 50 -16.53 9.23 -3.01
CA GLY A 50 -17.81 9.89 -3.31
C GLY A 50 -18.87 9.01 -3.97
N GLU A 51 -18.65 7.70 -4.15
CA GLU A 51 -19.55 6.89 -4.98
C GLU A 51 -20.32 5.83 -4.20
N LYS A 52 -21.61 5.70 -4.58
CA LYS A 52 -22.55 4.62 -4.24
C LYS A 52 -22.02 3.20 -4.56
N TRP A 53 -20.85 3.08 -5.20
CA TRP A 53 -20.32 1.84 -5.81
C TRP A 53 -18.91 1.42 -5.36
N GLY A 54 -18.44 1.90 -4.20
CA GLY A 54 -17.40 1.20 -3.45
C GLY A 54 -15.95 1.46 -3.86
N CYS A 55 -15.64 2.65 -4.37
CA CYS A 55 -14.27 3.14 -4.51
C CYS A 55 -13.81 3.75 -3.17
N PHE A 56 -13.19 2.94 -2.32
CA PHE A 56 -12.70 3.37 -1.02
C PHE A 56 -11.19 3.53 -1.06
N TYR A 57 -10.69 4.61 -0.45
CA TYR A 57 -9.26 4.78 -0.28
C TYR A 57 -8.83 4.29 1.09
N TYR A 58 -7.72 3.58 1.11
CA TYR A 58 -7.05 3.13 2.32
C TYR A 58 -5.65 3.71 2.37
N LYS A 59 -5.12 3.91 3.57
CA LYS A 59 -3.76 4.39 3.81
C LYS A 59 -3.07 3.52 4.86
N PRO A 60 -1.74 3.38 4.81
CA PRO A 60 -1.01 2.64 5.84
C PRO A 60 -1.06 3.38 7.18
N GLU A 61 -1.48 2.71 8.24
CA GLU A 61 -1.46 3.25 9.60
C GLU A 61 -0.01 3.42 10.07
N GLY A 62 0.34 4.64 10.49
CA GLY A 62 1.73 4.97 10.89
C GLY A 62 2.77 4.71 9.80
N GLY A 63 2.36 4.58 8.53
CA GLY A 63 3.24 4.41 7.38
C GLY A 63 3.63 5.74 6.73
N PRO A 64 4.32 5.69 5.58
CA PRO A 64 4.71 6.89 4.85
C PRO A 64 3.47 7.72 4.47
N GLN A 65 3.52 9.01 4.75
CA GLN A 65 2.48 9.93 4.30
C GLN A 65 2.44 9.98 2.78
N GLY A 66 1.28 10.34 2.22
CA GLY A 66 1.11 10.46 0.78
C GLY A 66 1.07 9.14 0.02
N VAL A 67 0.92 8.00 0.70
CA VAL A 67 0.59 6.71 0.08
C VAL A 67 -0.87 6.38 0.33
N SER A 68 -1.61 6.06 -0.74
CA SER A 68 -2.98 5.58 -0.63
C SER A 68 -3.29 4.49 -1.65
N PHE A 69 -4.24 3.64 -1.29
CA PHE A 69 -4.67 2.50 -2.08
C PHE A 69 -6.14 2.66 -2.41
N MET A 70 -6.46 2.73 -3.71
CA MET A 70 -7.84 2.61 -4.14
C MET A 70 -8.23 1.14 -4.07
N VAL A 71 -9.32 0.86 -3.37
CA VAL A 71 -9.88 -0.48 -3.23
C VAL A 71 -11.23 -0.52 -3.91
N ARG A 72 -11.41 -1.55 -4.75
CA ARG A 72 -12.68 -1.88 -5.40
C ARG A 72 -12.91 -3.37 -5.28
N ASN A 73 -14.13 -3.77 -4.94
CA ASN A 73 -14.47 -5.18 -4.70
C ASN A 73 -13.50 -5.88 -3.73
N GLN A 74 -13.13 -5.17 -2.65
CA GLN A 74 -12.18 -5.63 -1.61
C GLN A 74 -10.75 -5.92 -2.09
N LYS A 75 -10.39 -5.49 -3.31
CA LYS A 75 -9.05 -5.65 -3.87
C LYS A 75 -8.42 -4.30 -4.21
N ILE A 76 -7.10 -4.21 -4.06
CA ILE A 76 -6.32 -3.05 -4.48
C ILE A 76 -6.45 -2.91 -5.99
N ALA A 77 -7.06 -1.82 -6.44
CA ALA A 77 -7.20 -1.48 -7.85
C ALA A 77 -6.08 -0.56 -8.32
N ARG A 78 -5.60 0.33 -7.44
CA ARG A 78 -4.59 1.35 -7.77
C ARG A 78 -3.78 1.74 -6.54
N VAL A 79 -2.52 2.11 -6.76
CA VAL A 79 -1.65 2.75 -5.78
C VAL A 79 -1.45 4.20 -6.19
N ASP A 80 -1.75 5.13 -5.27
CA ASP A 80 -1.63 6.56 -5.48
C ASP A 80 -0.55 7.11 -4.55
N ILE A 81 0.42 7.81 -5.15
CA ILE A 81 1.57 8.38 -4.45
C ILE A 81 1.60 9.89 -4.67
N SER A 82 1.51 10.65 -3.58
CA SER A 82 1.74 12.10 -3.54
C SER A 82 3.00 12.49 -2.77
N ASN A 83 3.66 11.52 -2.14
CA ASN A 83 4.94 11.72 -1.46
C ASN A 83 6.09 11.77 -2.47
N LYS A 84 6.78 12.91 -2.51
CA LYS A 84 7.87 13.17 -3.46
C LYS A 84 9.16 12.39 -3.17
N GLN A 85 9.31 11.83 -1.97
CA GLN A 85 10.47 11.00 -1.62
C GLN A 85 10.35 9.58 -2.19
N ILE A 86 9.12 9.12 -2.43
CA ILE A 86 8.84 7.83 -3.04
C ILE A 86 8.89 8.01 -4.56
N THR A 87 9.85 7.35 -5.19
CA THR A 87 10.07 7.43 -6.64
C THR A 87 9.66 6.14 -7.34
N THR A 88 9.65 6.17 -8.67
CA THR A 88 9.54 4.94 -9.44
C THR A 88 10.86 4.15 -9.38
N ILE A 89 10.84 2.90 -9.81
CA ILE A 89 12.06 2.09 -9.98
C ILE A 89 13.09 2.76 -10.92
N GLU A 90 12.66 3.63 -11.82
CA GLU A 90 13.53 4.35 -12.78
C GLU A 90 14.01 5.72 -12.27
N GLY A 91 13.56 6.14 -11.08
CA GLY A 91 13.73 7.51 -10.57
C GLY A 91 12.51 8.36 -10.87
#